data_AF-A0AAU5WQX5-F1
#
_entry.id   AF-A0AAU5WQX5-F1
#
_cell.length_a   1.000
_cell.length_b   1.000
_cell.length_c   1.000
_cell.angle_alpha   90.00
_cell.angle_beta   90.00
_cell.angle_gamma   90.00
#
_symmetry.space_group_name_H-M   'P 1'
#
loop_
_entity.id
_entity.type
_entity.pdbx_description
1 polymer ?
#
loop_
_entity_poly.entity_id
_entity_poly.type
_entity_poly.pdbx_seq_one_letter_code
_entity_poly.pdbx_strand_id
1 'polypeptide(L)'
;MARGDLAACKSAAAEQGAWICFQDESGQSLRPHKGRTWAPVGQTPIVKVTGKGSGRVSVAGLVCVKPGQRTRLIYRTITFHGGRKEKKGFGVAELQALLAVAHQQLPGGKIVLCWDNLNAHIGPAVREFIDDHDWLTVFFHPQ
;
A
#
# COMPACT_ATOMS: atom_id res chain seq x y z
N MET A 1 -10.07 3.82 16.92
CA MET A 1 -11.10 2.75 16.98
C MET A 1 -11.10 1.86 15.73
N ALA A 2 -10.77 0.58 15.89
CA ALA A 2 -10.87 -0.44 14.84
C ALA A 2 -12.22 -1.19 14.88
N ARG A 3 -12.82 -1.50 13.72
CA ARG A 3 -14.11 -2.20 13.58
C ARG A 3 -14.01 -3.41 12.63
N GLY A 4 -14.87 -4.41 12.82
CA GLY A 4 -14.78 -5.73 12.17
C GLY A 4 -15.76 -5.98 11.00
N ASP A 5 -16.10 -4.98 10.19
CA ASP A 5 -16.95 -5.20 9.01
C ASP A 5 -16.66 -4.19 7.88
N LEU A 6 -16.05 -4.66 6.78
CA LEU A 6 -15.76 -3.86 5.58
C LEU A 6 -17.02 -3.27 4.94
N ALA A 7 -18.19 -3.91 5.06
CA ALA A 7 -19.44 -3.38 4.51
C ALA A 7 -19.82 -2.03 5.15
N ALA A 8 -19.41 -1.82 6.41
CA ALA A 8 -19.65 -0.59 7.13
C ALA A 8 -18.68 0.55 6.76
N CYS A 9 -17.57 0.28 6.04
CA CYS A 9 -16.61 1.31 5.59
C CYS A 9 -17.34 2.46 4.88
N LYS A 10 -18.25 2.12 3.96
CA LYS A 10 -18.95 3.11 3.12
C LYS A 10 -19.87 4.00 3.95
N SER A 11 -20.68 3.41 4.82
CA SER A 11 -21.63 4.15 5.66
C SER A 11 -20.90 5.05 6.65
N ALA A 12 -19.86 4.54 7.32
CA ALA A 12 -19.04 5.33 8.23
C ALA A 12 -18.35 6.50 7.51
N ALA A 13 -17.83 6.29 6.29
CA ALA A 13 -17.22 7.37 5.53
C ALA A 13 -18.23 8.45 5.13
N ALA A 14 -19.46 8.07 4.77
CA ALA A 14 -20.53 9.01 4.47
C ALA A 14 -20.92 9.85 5.70
N GLU A 15 -21.12 9.21 6.85
CA GLU A 15 -21.45 9.87 8.13
C GLU A 15 -20.35 10.85 8.57
N GLN A 16 -19.08 10.47 8.40
CA GLN A 16 -17.95 11.29 8.82
C GLN A 16 -17.53 12.35 7.79
N GLY A 17 -18.09 12.29 6.57
CA GLY A 17 -17.59 13.06 5.43
C GLY A 17 -16.13 12.72 5.08
N ALA A 18 -15.71 11.48 5.33
CA ALA A 18 -14.33 11.02 5.21
C ALA A 18 -14.01 10.46 3.81
N TRP A 19 -12.72 10.28 3.56
CA TRP A 19 -12.22 9.52 2.42
C TRP A 19 -12.25 8.03 2.73
N ILE A 20 -12.71 7.20 1.78
CA ILE A 20 -12.50 5.75 1.85
C ILE A 20 -11.13 5.48 1.25
N CYS A 21 -10.27 4.83 2.01
CA CYS A 21 -8.91 4.50 1.61
C CYS A 21 -8.72 2.99 1.63
N PHE A 22 -8.22 2.44 0.52
CA PHE A 22 -7.75 1.06 0.46
C PHE A 22 -6.24 1.08 0.43
N GLN A 23 -5.60 0.41 1.39
CA GLN A 23 -4.15 0.29 1.45
C GLN A 23 -3.73 -1.14 1.18
N ASP A 24 -2.67 -1.29 0.38
CA ASP A 24 -2.03 -2.58 0.13
C ASP A 24 -0.54 -2.38 -0.20
N GLU A 25 0.24 -3.45 -0.04
CA GLU A 25 1.63 -3.54 -0.42
C GLU A 25 1.85 -4.47 -1.60
N SER A 26 2.59 -3.99 -2.59
CA SER A 26 3.10 -4.82 -3.68
C SER A 26 4.62 -4.82 -3.67
N GLY A 27 5.22 -5.79 -4.36
CA GLY A 27 6.63 -5.61 -4.69
C GLY A 27 7.06 -6.41 -5.89
N GLN A 28 7.79 -5.70 -6.76
CA GLN A 28 8.29 -6.18 -8.01
C GLN A 28 9.77 -6.57 -7.87
N SER A 29 10.08 -7.82 -8.18
CA SER A 29 11.47 -8.25 -8.31
C SER A 29 12.13 -7.50 -9.46
N LEU A 30 13.37 -7.03 -9.26
CA LEU A 30 14.20 -6.49 -10.33
C LEU A 30 14.88 -7.59 -11.14
N ARG A 31 14.59 -8.86 -10.84
CA ARG A 31 14.99 -9.95 -11.73
C ARG A 31 14.25 -9.79 -13.07
N PRO A 32 14.96 -9.89 -14.19
CA PRO A 32 14.36 -9.88 -15.51
C PRO A 32 13.23 -10.92 -15.60
N HIS A 33 12.04 -10.48 -15.98
CA HIS A 33 10.91 -11.38 -16.19
C HIS A 33 11.14 -12.21 -17.46
N LYS A 34 10.66 -13.46 -17.47
CA LYS A 34 10.57 -14.22 -18.72
C LYS A 34 9.37 -13.70 -19.50
N GLY A 35 9.58 -13.34 -20.76
CA GLY A 35 8.54 -12.75 -21.61
C GLY A 35 8.64 -13.21 -23.06
N ARG A 36 7.62 -12.89 -23.85
CA ARG A 36 7.64 -13.05 -25.30
C ARG A 36 8.29 -11.82 -25.92
N THR A 37 9.10 -12.03 -26.94
CA THR A 37 9.68 -10.95 -27.76
C THR A 37 9.63 -11.34 -29.23
N TRP A 38 9.84 -10.36 -30.09
CA TRP A 38 9.89 -10.58 -31.54
C TRP A 38 11.30 -10.97 -31.98
N ALA A 39 11.38 -11.87 -32.93
CA ALA A 39 12.59 -12.25 -33.64
C ALA A 39 12.25 -12.62 -35.09
N PRO A 40 13.23 -12.60 -36.00
CA PRO A 40 13.06 -13.15 -37.33
C PRO A 40 12.54 -14.59 -37.29
N VAL A 41 11.73 -14.95 -38.28
CA VAL A 41 11.18 -16.31 -38.41
C VAL A 41 12.32 -17.34 -38.44
N GLY A 42 12.20 -18.38 -37.63
CA GLY A 42 13.22 -19.44 -37.50
C GLY A 42 14.41 -19.09 -36.59
N GLN A 43 14.47 -17.88 -36.02
CA GLN A 43 15.56 -17.47 -35.13
C GLN A 43 15.06 -17.33 -33.69
N THR A 44 15.67 -18.08 -32.77
CA THR A 44 15.34 -17.97 -31.33
C THR A 44 15.95 -16.68 -30.77
N PRO A 45 15.15 -15.75 -30.23
CA PRO A 45 15.69 -14.53 -29.62
C PRO A 45 16.49 -14.86 -28.35
N ILE A 46 17.73 -14.38 -28.27
CA ILE A 46 18.56 -14.44 -27.06
C ILE A 46 18.70 -13.03 -26.50
N VAL A 47 18.03 -12.77 -25.37
CA VAL A 47 18.15 -11.50 -24.64
C VAL A 47 19.12 -11.69 -23.48
N LYS A 48 20.27 -11.02 -23.55
CA LYS A 48 21.24 -11.00 -22.44
C LYS A 48 20.76 -10.02 -21.39
N VAL A 49 20.62 -10.51 -20.16
CA VAL A 49 20.18 -9.72 -19.01
C VAL A 49 21.13 -9.91 -17.85
N THR A 50 21.21 -8.90 -16.99
CA THR A 50 21.93 -8.99 -15.71
C THR A 50 21.09 -9.86 -14.77
N GLY A 51 21.18 -11.19 -14.90
CA GLY A 51 20.50 -12.15 -14.01
C GLY A 51 21.05 -12.16 -12.57
N LYS A 52 22.01 -11.29 -12.27
CA LYS A 52 22.62 -11.11 -10.97
C LYS A 52 21.80 -10.09 -10.17
N GLY A 53 21.22 -10.52 -9.05
CA GLY A 53 20.58 -9.63 -8.09
C GLY A 53 19.39 -10.23 -7.35
N SER A 54 19.26 -9.86 -6.08
CA SER A 54 18.06 -10.04 -5.26
C SER A 54 17.25 -8.75 -5.15
N GLY A 55 17.49 -7.80 -6.05
CA GLY A 55 16.88 -6.48 -5.98
C GLY A 55 15.36 -6.53 -6.13
N ARG A 56 14.67 -5.63 -5.45
CA ARG A 56 13.20 -5.53 -5.43
C ARG A 56 12.79 -4.09 -5.24
N VAL A 57 11.73 -3.66 -5.92
CA VAL A 57 11.01 -2.44 -5.58
C VAL A 57 9.76 -2.86 -4.84
N SER A 58 9.64 -2.46 -3.57
CA SER A 58 8.42 -2.61 -2.80
C SER A 58 7.64 -1.30 -2.88
N VAL A 59 6.32 -1.37 -2.99
CA VAL A 59 5.41 -0.23 -3.09
C VAL A 59 4.31 -0.40 -2.05
N ALA A 60 4.06 0.64 -1.26
CA ALA A 60 2.86 0.73 -0.42
C ALA A 60 1.99 1.86 -1.00
N GLY A 61 0.74 1.56 -1.30
CA GLY A 61 -0.18 2.48 -1.97
C GLY A 61 -1.50 2.61 -1.23
N LEU A 62 -2.07 3.81 -1.27
CA LEU A 62 -3.45 4.10 -0.90
C LEU A 62 -4.22 4.57 -2.12
N VAL A 63 -5.32 3.87 -2.42
CA VAL A 63 -6.36 4.37 -3.32
C VAL A 63 -7.41 5.08 -2.47
N CYS A 64 -7.55 6.39 -2.65
CA CYS A 64 -8.42 7.26 -1.87
C CYS A 64 -9.61 7.73 -2.72
N VAL A 65 -10.83 7.43 -2.27
CA VAL A 65 -12.07 7.80 -2.95
C VAL A 65 -13.00 8.57 -2.01
N LYS A 66 -13.66 9.61 -2.54
CA LYS A 66 -14.69 10.37 -1.84
C LYS A 66 -15.68 10.94 -2.86
N PRO A 67 -17.00 10.79 -2.67
CA PRO A 67 -18.01 11.36 -3.58
C PRO A 67 -17.80 12.86 -3.79
N GLY A 68 -17.92 13.31 -5.04
CA GLY A 68 -17.69 14.72 -5.43
C GLY A 68 -16.23 15.16 -5.41
N GLN A 69 -15.28 14.26 -5.17
CA GLN A 69 -13.84 14.53 -5.21
C GLN A 69 -13.15 13.63 -6.24
N ARG A 70 -12.05 14.10 -6.82
CA ARG A 70 -11.22 13.28 -7.71
C ARG A 70 -10.53 12.17 -6.90
N THR A 71 -10.60 10.93 -7.38
CA THR A 71 -9.84 9.79 -6.85
C THR A 71 -8.34 10.10 -6.82
N ARG A 72 -7.66 9.69 -5.75
CA ARG A 72 -6.22 9.92 -5.57
C ARG A 72 -5.50 8.61 -5.29
N LEU A 73 -4.27 8.51 -5.79
CA LEU A 73 -3.33 7.45 -5.46
C LEU A 73 -2.15 8.10 -4.73
N ILE A 74 -1.95 7.72 -3.47
CA ILE A 74 -0.80 8.17 -2.66
C ILE A 74 0.06 6.94 -2.40
N TYR A 75 1.34 7.00 -2.75
CA TYR A 75 2.22 5.83 -2.60
C TYR A 75 3.62 6.21 -2.15
N ARG A 76 4.32 5.20 -1.65
CA ARG A 76 5.74 5.21 -1.33
C ARG A 76 6.41 3.99 -1.95
N THR A 77 7.69 4.13 -2.27
CA THR A 77 8.49 3.04 -2.81
C THR A 77 9.75 2.86 -1.97
N ILE A 78 10.19 1.60 -1.84
CA ILE A 78 11.48 1.23 -1.26
C ILE A 78 12.18 0.33 -2.28
N THR A 79 13.33 0.79 -2.78
CA THR A 79 14.17 -0.01 -3.67
C THR A 79 15.24 -0.71 -2.84
N PHE A 80 15.23 -2.04 -2.88
CA PHE A 80 16.22 -2.92 -2.31
C PHE A 80 17.16 -3.42 -3.40
N HIS A 81 18.47 -3.37 -3.17
CA HIS A 81 19.52 -3.77 -4.09
C HIS A 81 20.23 -5.06 -3.66
N GLY A 82 20.00 -5.56 -2.45
CA GLY A 82 20.62 -6.80 -1.94
C GLY A 82 21.53 -6.62 -0.73
N GLY A 83 21.57 -5.42 -0.15
CA GLY A 83 22.41 -5.13 1.01
C GLY A 83 21.88 -5.80 2.29
N ARG A 84 22.77 -6.36 3.13
CA ARG A 84 22.36 -7.02 4.39
C ARG A 84 21.65 -6.10 5.38
N LYS A 85 21.95 -4.79 5.37
CA LYS A 85 21.33 -3.77 6.23
C LYS A 85 20.27 -2.94 5.50
N GLU A 86 20.00 -3.26 4.25
CA GLU A 86 19.07 -2.50 3.42
C GLU A 86 17.65 -2.98 3.67
N LYS A 87 16.72 -2.03 3.83
CA LYS A 87 15.32 -2.37 4.09
C LYS A 87 14.69 -2.93 2.82
N LYS A 88 14.01 -4.06 2.95
CA LYS A 88 13.41 -4.79 1.82
C LYS A 88 11.94 -4.43 1.56
N GLY A 89 11.26 -3.83 2.53
CA GLY A 89 9.83 -3.54 2.46
C GLY A 89 9.36 -2.61 3.57
N PHE A 90 8.05 -2.40 3.62
CA PHE A 90 7.39 -1.50 4.56
C PHE A 90 7.21 -2.19 5.92
N GLY A 91 7.55 -1.46 6.98
CA GLY A 91 7.17 -1.81 8.35
C GLY A 91 6.18 -0.78 8.90
N VAL A 92 5.89 -0.91 10.20
CA VAL A 92 4.91 -0.06 10.92
C VAL A 92 5.22 1.43 10.76
N ALA A 93 6.47 1.85 10.91
CA ALA A 93 6.85 3.27 10.81
C ALA A 93 6.58 3.87 9.43
N GLU A 94 6.90 3.16 8.34
CA GLU A 94 6.67 3.67 6.99
C GLU A 94 5.18 3.76 6.65
N LEU A 95 4.41 2.83 7.20
CA LEU A 95 2.97 2.76 7.03
C LEU A 95 2.24 3.87 7.82
N GLN A 96 2.63 4.12 9.07
CA GLN A 96 2.16 5.27 9.85
C GLN A 96 2.50 6.58 9.12
N ALA A 97 3.73 6.72 8.60
CA ALA A 97 4.12 7.89 7.82
C ALA A 97 3.30 8.06 6.54
N LEU A 98 2.97 6.96 5.85
CA LEU A 98 2.11 6.97 4.66
C LEU A 98 0.69 7.47 4.99
N LEU A 99 0.10 6.99 6.10
CA LEU A 99 -1.21 7.44 6.57
C LEU A 99 -1.20 8.91 7.00
N ALA A 100 -0.17 9.36 7.71
CA ALA A 100 -0.01 10.75 8.11
C ALA A 100 0.10 11.69 6.90
N VAL A 101 0.85 11.29 5.86
CA VAL A 101 0.93 12.03 4.60
C VAL A 101 -0.42 12.05 3.89
N ALA A 102 -1.16 10.93 3.87
CA ALA A 102 -2.49 10.88 3.28
C ALA A 102 -3.44 11.86 3.98
N HIS A 103 -3.44 11.88 5.32
CA HIS A 103 -4.22 12.83 6.11
C HIS A 103 -3.95 14.29 5.70
N GLN A 104 -2.67 14.66 5.53
CA GLN A 104 -2.29 16.02 5.15
C GLN A 104 -2.66 16.38 3.69
N GLN A 105 -2.58 15.42 2.77
CA GLN A 105 -2.80 15.67 1.34
C GLN A 105 -4.28 15.59 0.92
N LEU A 106 -5.12 14.92 1.71
CA LEU A 106 -6.52 14.72 1.41
C LEU A 106 -7.37 15.88 1.94
N PRO A 107 -8.17 16.57 1.10
CA PRO A 107 -9.08 17.61 1.55
C PRO A 107 -10.00 17.13 2.67
N GLY A 108 -9.96 17.82 3.81
CA GLY A 108 -10.73 17.50 5.00
C GLY A 108 -10.14 16.41 5.89
N GLY A 109 -9.01 15.78 5.51
CA GLY A 109 -8.13 14.96 6.34
C GLY A 109 -8.70 13.66 6.96
N LYS A 110 -10.02 13.49 7.04
CA LYS A 110 -10.64 12.31 7.65
C LYS A 110 -10.52 11.10 6.74
N ILE A 111 -10.06 9.99 7.28
CA ILE A 111 -9.79 8.74 6.58
C ILE A 111 -10.56 7.61 7.25
N VAL A 112 -11.33 6.89 6.44
CA VAL A 112 -11.83 5.55 6.72
C VAL A 112 -10.96 4.57 5.93
N LEU A 113 -10.07 3.90 6.62
CA LEU A 113 -9.14 2.93 6.05
C LEU A 113 -9.76 1.53 6.07
N CYS A 114 -9.84 0.90 4.90
CA CYS A 114 -10.22 -0.49 4.75
C CYS A 114 -8.95 -1.31 4.51
N TRP A 115 -8.65 -2.25 5.41
CA TRP A 115 -7.34 -2.88 5.52
C TRP A 115 -7.42 -4.40 5.65
N ASP A 116 -6.36 -5.11 5.24
CA ASP A 116 -6.27 -6.56 5.42
C ASP A 116 -5.80 -6.93 6.84
N ASN A 117 -5.77 -8.24 7.13
CA ASN A 117 -5.44 -8.77 8.45
C ASN A 117 -3.96 -9.18 8.59
N LEU A 118 -3.06 -8.67 7.76
CA LEU A 118 -1.65 -9.02 7.88
C LEU A 118 -1.13 -8.63 9.28
N ASN A 119 -0.32 -9.50 9.89
CA ASN A 119 0.21 -9.28 11.24
C ASN A 119 0.90 -7.91 11.43
N ALA A 120 1.47 -7.36 10.35
CA ALA A 120 2.08 -6.04 10.35
C ALA A 120 1.07 -4.90 10.57
N HIS A 121 -0.21 -5.10 10.24
CA HIS A 121 -1.28 -4.11 10.32
C HIS A 121 -2.12 -4.22 11.60
N ILE A 122 -2.07 -5.35 12.30
CA ILE A 122 -2.82 -5.57 13.55
C ILE A 122 -1.97 -5.52 14.81
N GLY A 123 -0.68 -5.19 14.68
CA GLY A 123 0.26 -5.11 15.80
C GLY A 123 -0.05 -3.98 16.79
N PRO A 124 0.48 -4.05 18.04
CA PRO A 124 0.21 -3.05 19.09
C PRO A 124 0.54 -1.62 18.66
N ALA A 125 1.68 -1.40 18.01
CA ALA A 125 2.09 -0.07 17.56
C ALA A 125 1.16 0.52 16.48
N VAL A 126 0.51 -0.31 15.67
CA VAL A 126 -0.51 0.16 14.71
C VAL A 126 -1.80 0.51 15.43
N ARG A 127 -2.21 -0.28 16.43
CA ARG A 127 -3.40 0.02 17.25
C ARG A 127 -3.24 1.31 18.04
N GLU A 128 -2.10 1.50 18.70
CA GLU A 128 -1.76 2.74 19.41
C GLU A 128 -1.86 3.95 18.46
N PHE A 129 -1.25 3.85 17.29
CA PHE A 129 -1.38 4.89 16.27
C PHE A 129 -2.83 5.13 15.82
N ILE A 130 -3.64 4.09 15.66
CA ILE A 130 -5.06 4.25 15.29
C ILE A 130 -5.84 4.95 16.41
N ASP A 131 -5.52 4.69 17.67
CA ASP A 131 -6.24 5.24 18.80
C ASP A 131 -5.79 6.68 19.15
N ASP A 132 -4.55 7.04 18.83
CA ASP A 132 -4.01 8.39 18.99
C ASP A 132 -4.51 9.40 17.95
N HIS A 133 -5.16 8.94 16.87
CA HIS A 133 -5.55 9.78 15.73
C HIS A 133 -7.05 9.73 15.47
N ASP A 134 -7.77 10.77 15.91
CA ASP A 134 -9.22 10.91 15.76
C ASP A 134 -9.70 11.05 14.31
N TRP A 135 -8.81 11.43 13.39
CA TRP A 135 -9.07 11.52 11.96
C TRP A 135 -9.03 10.17 11.24
N LEU A 136 -8.63 9.09 11.92
CA LEU A 136 -8.47 7.75 11.36
C LEU A 136 -9.48 6.77 11.95
N THR A 137 -10.36 6.26 11.10
CA THR A 137 -11.20 5.09 11.41
C THR A 137 -10.71 3.90 10.59
N VAL A 138 -10.51 2.74 11.22
CA VAL A 138 -10.01 1.54 10.52
C VAL A 138 -11.03 0.41 10.56
N PHE A 139 -11.25 -0.21 9.41
CA PHE A 139 -12.01 -1.44 9.25
C PHE A 139 -11.10 -2.52 8.70
N PHE A 140 -11.07 -3.65 9.40
CA PHE A 140 -10.32 -4.82 8.97
C PHE A 140 -11.21 -5.78 8.17
N HIS A 141 -10.60 -6.56 7.28
CA HIS A 141 -11.30 -7.63 6.58
C HIS A 141 -11.90 -8.64 7.58
N PRO A 142 -13.11 -9.17 7.35
CA PRO A 142 -13.63 -10.27 8.16
C PRO A 142 -12.67 -11.48 8.13
N GLN A 143 -12.55 -12.16 9.27
CA GLN A 143 -11.76 -13.39 9.42
C GLN A 143 -12.54 -14.62 8.96
#